data_AF-A0A7S6MHB8-F1
#
_entry.id   AF-A0A7S6MHB8-F1
#
_cell.length_a   1.000
_cell.length_b   1.000
_cell.length_c   1.000
_cell.angle_alpha   90.00
_cell.angle_beta   90.00
_cell.angle_gamma   90.00
#
_symmetry.space_group_name_H-M   'P 1'
#
loop_
_entity.id
_entity.type
_entity.pdbx_description
1 polymer ?
#
loop_
_entity_poly.entity_id
_entity_poly.type
_entity_poly.pdbx_seq_one_letter_code
_entity_poly.pdbx_strand_id
1 'polypeptide(L)'
;MSTEFDINNVSDDPEEWMKAFNQLEAGEALPPDADKEQKQETKTEETQESKSDANDSVKQDNDKKPDNDQVGEQNNEPDGVATKDGKHVIPYSVLKSERDKAARAEQLLKETQQKLADLEAKQQANASGTNTGENVRADDQNQATEDLSAEDLEALKEDFPTVYKAYQAAMAKTAQLEAKLNPVEQSVKEMEEVSQRTTKQDVQDAIDAVPKIAHIQATDAEAFELAQQFDKTLRNQPFWEDKPLTERFNKVAEMVENALGRTIEVPGSNKTNSMSAEQMAKAARDKAASMAAASKSNVPTSLSEFPAGTHAAADERSALENMTTLQLAEKFAGMSAEQMDEYLQSL
;
A
#
# COMPACT_ATOMS: atom_id res chain seq x y z
N MET A 1 -21.75 11.49 -30.60
CA MET A 1 -21.75 10.34 -29.67
C MET A 1 -20.41 10.35 -28.99
N SER A 2 -20.37 10.26 -27.66
CA SER A 2 -19.10 10.14 -26.93
C SER A 2 -18.68 8.68 -26.97
N THR A 3 -17.43 8.42 -27.36
CA THR A 3 -16.78 7.13 -27.16
C THR A 3 -15.86 7.27 -25.96
N GLU A 4 -16.30 6.76 -24.81
CA GLU A 4 -15.44 6.63 -23.63
C GLU A 4 -14.33 5.63 -23.94
N PHE A 5 -13.10 5.98 -23.58
CA PHE A 5 -11.95 5.10 -23.72
C PHE A 5 -11.79 4.37 -22.38
N ASP A 6 -12.21 3.12 -22.28
CA ASP A 6 -12.19 2.39 -21.00
C ASP A 6 -10.75 1.96 -20.66
N ILE A 7 -10.15 2.69 -19.71
CA ILE A 7 -8.77 2.52 -19.27
C ILE A 7 -8.61 1.21 -18.46
N ASN A 8 -9.70 0.62 -17.95
CA ASN A 8 -9.64 -0.51 -17.01
C ASN A 8 -9.46 -1.90 -17.67
N ASN A 9 -9.38 -1.97 -19.00
CA ASN A 9 -9.31 -3.24 -19.73
C ASN A 9 -8.18 -3.26 -20.79
N VAL A 10 -7.06 -2.60 -20.50
CA VAL A 10 -5.83 -2.73 -21.30
C VAL A 10 -4.91 -3.76 -20.64
N SER A 11 -4.47 -4.77 -21.39
CA SER A 11 -3.49 -5.76 -20.95
C SER A 11 -2.16 -5.09 -20.57
N ASP A 12 -1.53 -5.55 -19.48
CA ASP A 12 -0.15 -5.17 -19.10
C ASP A 12 0.95 -5.73 -20.05
N ASP A 13 0.57 -6.25 -21.22
CA ASP A 13 1.49 -6.91 -22.16
C ASP A 13 2.10 -5.91 -23.17
N PRO A 14 3.42 -5.66 -23.15
CA PRO A 14 4.06 -4.65 -24.00
C PRO A 14 3.94 -4.93 -25.50
N GLU A 15 3.71 -6.18 -25.91
CA GLU A 15 3.57 -6.52 -27.33
C GLU A 15 2.24 -6.03 -27.92
N GLU A 16 1.16 -5.98 -27.13
CA GLU A 16 -0.14 -5.45 -27.59
C GLU A 16 -0.07 -3.94 -27.81
N TRP A 17 0.63 -3.21 -26.94
CA TRP A 17 0.91 -1.78 -27.10
C TRP A 17 1.72 -1.47 -28.36
N MET A 18 2.80 -2.23 -28.62
CA MET A 18 3.57 -2.06 -29.86
C MET A 18 2.75 -2.39 -31.11
N LYS A 19 1.87 -3.40 -31.04
CA LYS A 19 0.97 -3.76 -32.13
C LYS A 19 -0.07 -2.67 -32.41
N ALA A 20 -0.72 -2.14 -31.37
CA ALA A 20 -1.67 -1.03 -31.48
C ALA A 20 -1.01 0.24 -32.05
N PHE A 21 0.22 0.54 -31.65
CA PHE A 21 0.97 1.69 -32.17
C PHE A 21 1.29 1.55 -33.66
N ASN A 22 1.85 0.40 -34.08
CA ASN A 22 2.12 0.13 -35.50
C ASN A 22 0.83 0.15 -36.35
N GLN A 23 -0.29 -0.33 -35.80
CA GLN A 23 -1.57 -0.38 -36.49
C GLN A 23 -2.23 1.00 -36.62
N LEU A 24 -1.98 1.91 -35.67
CA LEU A 24 -2.37 3.32 -35.78
C LEU A 24 -1.49 4.09 -36.77
N GLU A 25 -0.17 3.82 -36.81
CA GLU A 25 0.76 4.41 -37.78
C GLU A 25 0.46 3.96 -39.23
N ALA A 26 -0.08 2.76 -39.41
CA ALA A 26 -0.54 2.25 -40.71
C ALA A 26 -1.83 2.92 -41.24
N GLY A 27 -2.60 3.62 -40.40
CA GLY A 27 -3.75 4.43 -40.81
C GLY A 27 -4.99 3.65 -41.29
N GLU A 28 -5.11 2.36 -40.94
CA GLU A 28 -6.22 1.50 -41.36
C GLU A 28 -7.34 1.44 -40.30
N ALA A 29 -8.60 1.53 -40.72
CA ALA A 29 -9.74 1.65 -39.82
C ALA A 29 -10.24 0.30 -39.30
N LEU A 30 -10.52 0.22 -38.00
CA LEU A 30 -11.04 -0.99 -37.33
C LEU A 30 -12.48 -1.33 -37.80
N PRO A 31 -12.80 -2.62 -38.04
CA PRO A 31 -14.18 -3.08 -38.15
C PRO A 31 -14.87 -3.12 -36.76
N PRO A 32 -16.20 -2.94 -36.67
CA PRO A 32 -16.92 -2.85 -35.40
C PRO A 32 -17.33 -4.21 -34.81
N ASP A 33 -17.53 -4.18 -33.48
CA ASP A 33 -18.18 -5.12 -32.56
C ASP A 33 -18.73 -6.47 -33.06
N ALA A 34 -18.29 -7.55 -32.39
CA ALA A 34 -19.04 -8.79 -32.23
C ALA A 34 -18.84 -9.35 -30.81
N ASP A 35 -19.85 -9.17 -29.96
CA ASP A 35 -19.88 -9.52 -28.53
C ASP A 35 -20.54 -10.90 -28.28
N LYS A 36 -20.12 -11.62 -27.22
CA LYS A 36 -20.53 -12.99 -26.79
C LYS A 36 -20.17 -14.13 -27.78
N GLU A 37 -20.03 -15.40 -27.38
CA GLU A 37 -20.61 -16.12 -26.23
C GLU A 37 -19.76 -17.37 -25.85
N GLN A 38 -19.87 -17.87 -24.61
CA GLN A 38 -19.24 -19.15 -24.19
C GLN A 38 -20.11 -20.37 -24.55
N LYS A 39 -19.53 -21.45 -25.11
CA LYS A 39 -20.04 -22.83 -24.92
C LYS A 39 -19.06 -23.95 -25.31
N GLN A 40 -19.44 -25.18 -24.95
CA GLN A 40 -18.59 -26.36 -24.82
C GLN A 40 -18.70 -27.36 -25.99
N GLU A 41 -17.54 -27.98 -26.31
CA GLU A 41 -17.34 -29.42 -26.59
C GLU A 41 -18.08 -30.16 -27.74
N THR A 42 -17.54 -31.35 -28.04
CA THR A 42 -17.95 -32.37 -29.05
C THR A 42 -17.80 -31.93 -30.52
N LYS A 43 -16.95 -32.50 -31.40
CA LYS A 43 -16.21 -33.79 -31.59
C LYS A 43 -16.89 -34.72 -32.63
N THR A 44 -16.04 -35.30 -33.51
CA THR A 44 -16.26 -36.47 -34.39
C THR A 44 -17.21 -36.29 -35.59
N GLU A 45 -17.11 -37.04 -36.69
CA GLU A 45 -16.23 -38.16 -37.12
C GLU A 45 -15.81 -37.84 -38.60
N GLU A 46 -14.93 -38.51 -39.38
CA GLU A 46 -14.16 -39.77 -39.35
C GLU A 46 -12.99 -39.68 -40.38
N THR A 47 -12.08 -40.67 -40.44
CA THR A 47 -11.15 -40.96 -41.58
C THR A 47 -10.03 -39.92 -41.83
N GLN A 48 -8.77 -40.23 -42.23
CA GLN A 48 -7.97 -41.45 -42.44
C GLN A 48 -6.47 -41.06 -42.25
N GLU A 49 -5.46 -41.94 -42.02
CA GLU A 49 -5.44 -43.39 -41.77
C GLU A 49 -4.18 -43.80 -40.96
N SER A 50 -4.35 -44.62 -39.91
CA SER A 50 -3.34 -45.53 -39.29
C SER A 50 -2.06 -44.95 -38.64
N LYS A 51 -1.35 -45.61 -37.69
CA LYS A 51 -1.52 -46.76 -36.75
C LYS A 51 -0.33 -46.66 -35.74
N SER A 52 -0.28 -47.24 -34.54
CA SER A 52 -1.22 -48.06 -33.73
C SER A 52 -0.68 -48.15 -32.27
N ASP A 53 -1.59 -48.16 -31.29
CA ASP A 53 -1.71 -48.95 -30.03
C ASP A 53 -0.45 -49.51 -29.29
N ALA A 54 -0.43 -49.70 -27.96
CA ALA A 54 -1.54 -49.85 -26.99
C ALA A 54 -1.17 -49.56 -25.51
N ASN A 55 -2.19 -49.22 -24.70
CA ASN A 55 -2.45 -49.54 -23.27
C ASN A 55 -1.40 -49.35 -22.13
N ASP A 56 -1.75 -49.31 -20.83
CA ASP A 56 -2.90 -48.74 -20.06
C ASP A 56 -2.68 -49.02 -18.53
N SER A 57 -3.44 -48.37 -17.64
CA SER A 57 -3.75 -48.80 -16.25
C SER A 57 -2.65 -48.80 -15.17
N VAL A 58 -2.33 -47.59 -14.70
CA VAL A 58 -2.39 -47.13 -13.28
C VAL A 58 -2.39 -48.21 -12.15
N LYS A 59 -1.36 -48.20 -11.27
CA LYS A 59 -1.50 -47.97 -9.79
C LYS A 59 -0.19 -48.00 -8.98
N GLN A 60 0.14 -46.83 -8.40
CA GLN A 60 0.43 -46.55 -6.97
C GLN A 60 1.51 -47.32 -6.16
N ASP A 61 2.42 -46.54 -5.53
CA ASP A 61 3.32 -46.78 -4.35
C ASP A 61 4.17 -48.09 -4.31
N ASN A 62 5.49 -48.08 -4.04
CA ASN A 62 6.11 -47.56 -2.80
C ASN A 62 7.68 -47.51 -2.86
N ASP A 63 8.28 -47.13 -1.73
CA ASP A 63 9.69 -46.85 -1.35
C ASP A 63 10.85 -47.82 -1.81
N LYS A 64 12.01 -47.20 -2.17
CA LYS A 64 13.40 -47.51 -1.68
C LYS A 64 14.41 -48.47 -2.38
N LYS A 65 15.51 -47.87 -2.93
CA LYS A 65 16.87 -48.44 -3.22
C LYS A 65 16.93 -49.60 -4.27
N PRO A 66 18.12 -50.12 -4.68
CA PRO A 66 19.53 -49.61 -4.70
C PRO A 66 19.96 -49.09 -6.11
N ASP A 67 21.05 -48.37 -6.38
CA ASP A 67 22.50 -48.44 -6.04
C ASP A 67 23.37 -49.24 -7.07
N ASN A 68 23.91 -48.48 -8.04
CA ASN A 68 25.10 -48.64 -8.90
C ASN A 68 25.31 -49.78 -9.95
N ASP A 69 26.16 -49.44 -10.94
CA ASP A 69 26.89 -50.27 -11.93
C ASP A 69 26.14 -51.25 -12.84
N GLN A 70 25.95 -50.86 -14.12
CA GLN A 70 26.89 -51.34 -15.15
C GLN A 70 26.95 -50.53 -16.45
N VAL A 71 28.09 -50.68 -17.13
CA VAL A 71 28.53 -49.96 -18.34
C VAL A 71 27.67 -50.29 -19.57
N GLY A 72 27.35 -49.27 -20.36
CA GLY A 72 26.86 -49.42 -21.74
C GLY A 72 27.42 -48.32 -22.63
N GLU A 73 28.40 -48.65 -23.48
CA GLU A 73 28.91 -47.72 -24.50
C GLU A 73 27.87 -47.54 -25.61
N GLN A 74 27.14 -46.42 -25.58
CA GLN A 74 26.58 -45.83 -26.79
C GLN A 74 27.31 -44.53 -27.11
N ASN A 75 27.94 -44.53 -28.29
CA ASN A 75 28.87 -43.50 -28.75
C ASN A 75 28.14 -42.17 -29.06
N ASN A 76 28.07 -41.29 -28.05
CA ASN A 76 27.89 -39.86 -28.23
C ASN A 76 28.90 -39.15 -27.34
N GLU A 77 29.85 -38.44 -27.94
CA GLU A 77 30.73 -37.53 -27.22
C GLU A 77 29.86 -36.44 -26.55
N PRO A 78 30.10 -36.08 -25.27
CA PRO A 78 29.25 -35.13 -24.58
C PRO A 78 29.40 -33.74 -25.20
N ASP A 79 28.29 -33.20 -25.74
CA ASP A 79 28.24 -31.91 -26.47
C ASP A 79 28.35 -30.70 -25.51
N GLY A 80 29.49 -30.59 -24.84
CA GLY A 80 29.79 -29.55 -23.87
C GLY A 80 31.21 -29.61 -23.32
N VAL A 81 31.60 -28.55 -22.60
CA VAL A 81 32.94 -28.43 -22.00
C VAL A 81 32.92 -29.01 -20.58
N ALA A 82 33.79 -29.98 -20.31
CA ALA A 82 34.00 -30.48 -18.95
C ALA A 82 34.54 -29.37 -18.02
N THR A 83 33.99 -29.25 -16.81
CA THR A 83 34.50 -28.31 -15.80
C THR A 83 35.88 -28.73 -15.31
N LYS A 84 36.60 -27.78 -14.68
CA LYS A 84 37.95 -27.99 -14.15
C LYS A 84 38.08 -29.17 -13.17
N ASP A 85 36.97 -29.57 -12.53
CA ASP A 85 36.90 -30.67 -11.57
C ASP A 85 36.60 -32.04 -12.23
N GLY A 86 36.41 -32.08 -13.55
CA GLY A 86 36.20 -33.30 -14.35
C GLY A 86 34.87 -34.03 -14.13
N LYS A 87 34.00 -33.56 -13.22
CA LYS A 87 32.76 -34.23 -12.82
C LYS A 87 31.47 -33.67 -13.44
N HIS A 88 31.52 -32.47 -14.00
CA HIS A 88 30.37 -31.80 -14.61
C HIS A 88 30.71 -31.37 -16.03
N VAL A 89 29.72 -31.37 -16.92
CA VAL A 89 29.85 -30.88 -18.30
C VAL A 89 28.91 -29.69 -18.47
N ILE A 90 29.43 -28.57 -18.97
CA ILE A 90 28.62 -27.40 -19.35
C ILE A 90 28.20 -27.58 -20.81
N PRO A 91 26.90 -27.75 -21.12
CA PRO A 91 26.44 -27.91 -22.49
C PRO A 91 26.80 -26.71 -23.36
N TYR A 92 27.19 -26.93 -24.62
CA TYR A 92 27.55 -25.82 -25.52
C TYR A 92 26.40 -24.83 -25.75
N SER A 93 25.14 -25.24 -25.60
CA SER A 93 23.97 -24.37 -25.67
C SER A 93 23.98 -23.26 -24.62
N VAL A 94 24.44 -23.53 -23.40
CA VAL A 94 24.56 -22.52 -22.32
C VAL A 94 25.65 -21.52 -22.68
N LEU A 95 26.85 -21.99 -23.00
CA LEU A 95 28.00 -21.17 -23.39
C LEU A 95 27.73 -20.33 -24.65
N LYS A 96 26.93 -20.86 -25.59
CA LYS A 96 26.45 -20.11 -26.75
C LYS A 96 25.48 -19.01 -26.32
N SER A 97 24.49 -19.32 -25.47
CA SER A 97 23.55 -18.32 -24.96
C SER A 97 24.24 -17.19 -24.16
N GLU A 98 25.33 -17.50 -23.45
CA GLU A 98 26.13 -16.51 -22.74
C GLU A 98 26.94 -15.63 -23.70
N ARG A 99 27.58 -16.22 -24.72
CA ARG A 99 28.23 -15.45 -25.81
C ARG A 99 27.24 -14.55 -26.56
N ASP A 100 26.04 -15.05 -26.85
CA ASP A 100 24.99 -14.31 -27.56
C ASP A 100 24.31 -13.24 -26.67
N LYS A 101 24.42 -13.35 -25.33
CA LYS A 101 24.07 -12.28 -24.37
C LYS A 101 25.18 -11.24 -24.28
N ALA A 102 26.44 -11.65 -24.14
CA ALA A 102 27.60 -10.77 -24.07
C ALA A 102 27.74 -9.90 -25.33
N ALA A 103 27.65 -10.50 -26.52
CA ALA A 103 27.72 -9.78 -27.79
C ALA A 103 26.60 -8.72 -27.93
N ARG A 104 25.38 -9.01 -27.46
CA ARG A 104 24.28 -8.03 -27.44
C ARG A 104 24.50 -6.91 -26.42
N ALA A 105 25.05 -7.22 -25.25
CA ALA A 105 25.41 -6.20 -24.25
C ALA A 105 26.53 -5.27 -24.76
N GLU A 106 27.57 -5.81 -25.40
CA GLU A 106 28.63 -5.03 -26.04
C GLU A 106 28.10 -4.16 -27.19
N GLN A 107 27.18 -4.69 -28.00
CA GLN A 107 26.54 -3.92 -29.08
C GLN A 107 25.71 -2.74 -28.54
N LEU A 108 24.90 -2.97 -27.51
CA LEU A 108 24.08 -1.93 -26.89
C LEU A 108 24.93 -0.88 -26.15
N LEU A 109 26.01 -1.29 -25.49
CA LEU A 109 26.99 -0.39 -24.87
C LEU A 109 27.69 0.48 -25.93
N LYS A 110 28.05 -0.10 -27.08
CA LYS A 110 28.64 0.65 -28.20
C LYS A 110 27.64 1.63 -28.82
N GLU A 111 26.39 1.22 -29.04
CA GLU A 111 25.34 2.07 -29.61
C GLU A 111 25.00 3.24 -28.67
N THR A 112 24.91 2.99 -27.36
CA THR A 112 24.67 4.05 -26.36
C THR A 112 25.87 5.01 -26.26
N GLN A 113 27.11 4.52 -26.29
CA GLN A 113 28.30 5.39 -26.39
C GLN A 113 28.30 6.24 -27.66
N GLN A 114 27.90 5.69 -28.81
CA GLN A 114 27.77 6.44 -30.06
C GLN A 114 26.69 7.53 -29.95
N LYS A 115 25.51 7.21 -29.40
CA LYS A 115 24.44 8.20 -29.16
C LYS A 115 24.85 9.31 -28.20
N LEU A 116 25.64 9.00 -27.16
CA LEU A 116 26.21 10.01 -26.25
C LEU A 116 27.22 10.90 -26.97
N ALA A 117 28.16 10.32 -27.74
CA ALA A 117 29.13 11.09 -28.52
C ALA A 117 28.47 11.97 -29.59
N ASP A 118 27.42 11.48 -30.26
CA ASP A 118 26.64 12.27 -31.23
C ASP A 118 25.86 13.42 -30.56
N LEU A 119 25.34 13.21 -29.34
CA LEU A 119 24.69 14.27 -28.56
C LEU A 119 25.69 15.30 -28.05
N GLU A 120 26.85 14.86 -27.57
CA GLU A 120 27.93 15.75 -27.13
C GLU A 120 28.49 16.56 -28.32
N ALA A 121 28.75 15.93 -29.47
CA ALA A 121 29.19 16.62 -30.68
C ALA A 121 28.16 17.65 -31.17
N LYS A 122 26.85 17.36 -31.06
CA LYS A 122 25.78 18.33 -31.36
C LYS A 122 25.75 19.50 -30.36
N GLN A 123 25.95 19.23 -29.06
CA GLN A 123 26.06 20.29 -28.05
C GLN A 123 27.30 21.17 -28.27
N GLN A 124 28.47 20.57 -28.51
CA GLN A 124 29.71 21.27 -28.81
C GLN A 124 29.63 22.06 -30.12
N ALA A 125 28.97 21.54 -31.16
CA ALA A 125 28.73 22.28 -32.40
C ALA A 125 27.80 23.47 -32.20
N ASN A 126 26.71 23.30 -31.44
CA ASN A 126 25.79 24.40 -31.10
C ASN A 126 26.49 25.49 -30.26
N ALA A 127 27.29 25.09 -29.27
CA ALA A 127 28.10 26.02 -28.47
C ALA A 127 29.15 26.74 -29.33
N SER A 128 29.90 26.01 -30.16
CA SER A 128 30.91 26.60 -31.06
C SER A 128 30.31 27.59 -32.06
N GLY A 129 29.05 27.38 -32.48
CA GLY A 129 28.27 28.33 -33.28
C GLY A 129 27.93 29.65 -32.59
N THR A 130 28.15 29.76 -31.27
CA THR A 130 27.92 30.99 -30.47
C THR A 130 29.19 31.72 -30.04
N ASN A 131 30.39 31.19 -30.36
CA ASN A 131 31.67 31.70 -29.83
C ASN A 131 32.19 33.00 -30.50
N THR A 132 31.31 33.81 -31.11
CA THR A 132 31.59 35.21 -31.49
C THR A 132 31.15 36.23 -30.43
N GLY A 133 30.65 35.77 -29.27
CA GLY A 133 30.23 36.60 -28.12
C GLY A 133 30.93 36.29 -26.79
N GLU A 134 32.08 35.62 -26.81
CA GLU A 134 32.74 35.10 -25.60
C GLU A 134 33.49 36.19 -24.79
N ASN A 135 32.75 37.07 -24.11
CA ASN A 135 33.33 37.93 -23.05
C ASN A 135 32.33 38.48 -22.00
N VAL A 136 31.09 37.96 -21.93
CA VAL A 136 30.05 38.45 -20.98
C VAL A 136 29.66 37.38 -19.93
N ARG A 137 29.97 36.10 -20.17
CA ARG A 137 29.36 34.95 -19.46
C ARG A 137 29.97 34.60 -18.09
N ALA A 138 30.58 35.57 -17.40
CA ALA A 138 31.37 35.34 -16.18
C ALA A 138 30.76 35.89 -14.89
N ASP A 139 29.79 36.82 -14.97
CA ASP A 139 29.22 37.51 -13.80
C ASP A 139 27.68 37.55 -13.85
N ASP A 140 27.06 36.60 -14.57
CA ASP A 140 25.62 36.43 -14.64
C ASP A 140 25.18 34.97 -14.42
N GLN A 141 24.85 34.70 -13.16
CA GLN A 141 24.15 33.50 -12.68
C GLN A 141 22.86 33.91 -11.94
N ASN A 142 22.42 35.18 -12.06
CA ASN A 142 21.40 35.74 -11.16
C ASN A 142 20.50 36.80 -11.80
N GLN A 143 20.71 37.19 -13.06
CA GLN A 143 19.59 37.62 -13.89
C GLN A 143 18.75 36.38 -14.18
N ALA A 144 17.58 36.29 -13.54
CA ALA A 144 16.45 35.66 -14.23
C ALA A 144 16.34 36.37 -15.59
N THR A 145 16.30 35.63 -16.70
CA THR A 145 16.46 36.20 -18.05
C THR A 145 15.49 37.36 -18.25
N GLU A 146 16.01 38.59 -18.21
CA GLU A 146 15.18 39.77 -18.40
C GLU A 146 14.63 39.70 -19.83
N ASP A 147 13.29 39.68 -19.96
CA ASP A 147 12.63 39.73 -21.25
C ASP A 147 13.18 40.96 -22.02
N LEU A 148 13.72 40.72 -23.22
CA LEU A 148 14.32 41.77 -24.07
C LEU A 148 13.42 43.01 -24.06
N SER A 149 14.00 44.15 -23.67
CA SER A 149 13.21 45.35 -23.42
C SER A 149 12.47 45.78 -24.69
N ALA A 150 11.40 46.56 -24.54
CA ALA A 150 10.64 47.05 -25.69
C ALA A 150 11.51 47.87 -26.66
N GLU A 151 12.50 48.60 -26.13
CA GLU A 151 13.54 49.29 -26.91
C GLU A 151 14.42 48.28 -27.71
N ASP A 152 14.95 47.25 -27.05
CA ASP A 152 15.83 46.24 -27.69
C ASP A 152 15.10 45.42 -28.76
N LEU A 153 13.81 45.13 -28.54
CA LEU A 153 12.96 44.43 -29.51
C LEU A 153 12.65 45.30 -30.74
N GLU A 154 12.48 46.60 -30.58
CA GLU A 154 12.27 47.53 -31.69
C GLU A 154 13.59 47.74 -32.47
N ALA A 155 14.73 47.87 -31.78
CA ALA A 155 16.06 47.91 -32.42
C ALA A 155 16.37 46.61 -33.20
N LEU A 156 16.12 45.43 -32.61
CA LEU A 156 16.31 44.14 -33.27
C LEU A 156 15.40 43.97 -34.52
N LYS A 157 14.24 44.61 -34.52
CA LYS A 157 13.28 44.64 -35.64
C LYS A 157 13.73 45.57 -36.77
N GLU A 158 14.38 46.69 -36.47
CA GLU A 158 14.96 47.60 -37.47
C GLU A 158 16.26 47.03 -38.07
N ASP A 159 17.24 46.62 -37.26
CA ASP A 159 18.54 46.13 -37.73
C ASP A 159 18.48 44.70 -38.29
N PHE A 160 17.72 43.80 -37.65
CA PHE A 160 17.72 42.36 -37.98
C PHE A 160 16.31 41.76 -38.10
N PRO A 161 15.45 42.24 -39.02
CA PRO A 161 14.04 41.84 -39.14
C PRO A 161 13.80 40.33 -39.38
N THR A 162 14.79 39.59 -39.90
CA THR A 162 14.75 38.12 -40.01
C THR A 162 14.95 37.43 -38.65
N VAL A 163 15.87 37.93 -37.83
CA VAL A 163 16.13 37.42 -36.47
C VAL A 163 14.95 37.75 -35.57
N TYR A 164 14.41 38.97 -35.64
CA TYR A 164 13.20 39.37 -34.93
C TYR A 164 12.00 38.46 -35.22
N LYS A 165 11.78 38.08 -36.48
CA LYS A 165 10.74 37.11 -36.86
C LYS A 165 11.00 35.70 -36.31
N ALA A 166 12.25 35.25 -36.29
CA ALA A 166 12.62 33.97 -35.68
C ALA A 166 12.41 34.00 -34.16
N TYR A 167 12.74 35.11 -33.49
CA TYR A 167 12.49 35.32 -32.06
C TYR A 167 10.99 35.32 -31.73
N GLN A 168 10.16 36.08 -32.44
CA GLN A 168 8.70 36.01 -32.25
C GLN A 168 8.15 34.60 -32.50
N ALA A 169 8.65 33.88 -33.51
CA ALA A 169 8.23 32.50 -33.78
C ALA A 169 8.70 31.50 -32.70
N ALA A 170 9.79 31.80 -31.98
CA ALA A 170 10.21 31.05 -30.80
C ALA A 170 9.33 31.38 -29.59
N MET A 171 9.09 32.67 -29.29
CA MET A 171 8.23 33.11 -28.19
C MET A 171 6.78 32.64 -28.34
N ALA A 172 6.24 32.64 -29.56
CA ALA A 172 4.92 32.06 -29.84
C ALA A 172 4.87 30.53 -29.59
N LYS A 173 6.00 29.82 -29.70
CA LYS A 173 6.10 28.39 -29.39
C LYS A 173 6.27 28.13 -27.89
N THR A 174 7.07 28.91 -27.16
CA THR A 174 7.15 28.79 -25.70
C THR A 174 5.81 29.10 -25.05
N ALA A 175 5.12 30.17 -25.45
CA ALA A 175 3.77 30.47 -24.96
C ALA A 175 2.76 29.34 -25.27
N GLN A 176 2.86 28.67 -26.42
CA GLN A 176 2.04 27.49 -26.77
C GLN A 176 2.42 26.20 -26.01
N LEU A 177 3.65 26.11 -25.50
CA LEU A 177 4.10 25.00 -24.65
C LEU A 177 3.69 25.25 -23.20
N GLU A 178 3.90 26.46 -22.69
CA GLU A 178 3.47 26.90 -21.35
C GLU A 178 1.95 26.77 -21.19
N ALA A 179 1.16 27.22 -22.17
CA ALA A 179 -0.30 27.04 -22.18
C ALA A 179 -0.76 25.56 -22.19
N LYS A 180 0.13 24.61 -22.53
CA LYS A 180 -0.13 23.15 -22.42
C LYS A 180 0.44 22.54 -21.13
N LEU A 181 1.49 23.12 -20.57
CA LEU A 181 2.14 22.66 -19.33
C LEU A 181 1.39 23.15 -18.08
N ASN A 182 0.91 24.39 -18.07
CA ASN A 182 0.16 24.98 -16.96
C ASN A 182 -1.02 24.11 -16.44
N PRO A 183 -1.91 23.55 -17.29
CA PRO A 183 -2.96 22.64 -16.80
C PRO A 183 -2.42 21.30 -16.30
N VAL A 184 -1.30 20.79 -16.86
CA VAL A 184 -0.66 19.56 -16.38
C VAL A 184 -0.05 19.79 -15.00
N GLU A 185 0.70 20.89 -14.81
CA GLU A 185 1.23 21.28 -13.50
C GLU A 185 0.14 21.46 -12.45
N GLN A 186 -0.99 22.07 -12.81
CA GLN A 186 -2.14 22.21 -11.93
C GLN A 186 -2.73 20.84 -11.55
N SER A 187 -2.93 19.94 -12.53
CA SER A 187 -3.43 18.59 -12.24
C SER A 187 -2.47 17.73 -11.41
N VAL A 188 -1.16 17.90 -11.56
CA VAL A 188 -0.15 17.20 -10.76
C VAL A 188 -0.16 17.73 -9.32
N LYS A 189 -0.24 19.05 -9.13
CA LYS A 189 -0.33 19.67 -7.79
C LYS A 189 -1.63 19.27 -7.08
N GLU A 190 -2.75 19.26 -7.78
CA GLU A 190 -4.04 18.80 -7.23
C GLU A 190 -4.01 17.30 -6.90
N MET A 191 -3.47 16.46 -7.78
CA MET A 191 -3.29 15.02 -7.53
C MET A 191 -2.37 14.76 -6.32
N GLU A 192 -1.28 15.53 -6.17
CA GLU A 192 -0.39 15.42 -5.02
C GLU A 192 -1.08 15.87 -3.72
N GLU A 193 -1.82 16.99 -3.73
CA GLU A 193 -2.61 17.43 -2.57
C GLU A 193 -3.67 16.40 -2.15
N VAL A 194 -4.36 15.78 -3.12
CA VAL A 194 -5.33 14.71 -2.87
C VAL A 194 -4.64 13.47 -2.31
N SER A 195 -3.55 13.02 -2.92
CA SER A 195 -2.75 11.86 -2.46
C SER A 195 -2.17 12.06 -1.05
N GLN A 196 -1.65 13.26 -0.76
CA GLN A 196 -1.21 13.62 0.58
C GLN A 196 -2.39 13.68 1.58
N ARG A 197 -3.60 14.06 1.15
CA ARG A 197 -4.79 14.13 2.01
C ARG A 197 -5.31 12.74 2.33
N THR A 198 -5.46 11.85 1.34
CA THR A 198 -5.87 10.46 1.55
C THR A 198 -4.86 9.74 2.43
N THR A 199 -3.55 9.81 2.11
CA THR A 199 -2.50 9.17 2.93
C THR A 199 -2.53 9.64 4.40
N LYS A 200 -2.82 10.91 4.68
CA LYS A 200 -2.97 11.44 6.05
C LYS A 200 -4.23 10.92 6.73
N GLN A 201 -5.33 10.77 5.98
CA GLN A 201 -6.58 10.22 6.49
C GLN A 201 -6.47 8.70 6.75
N ASP A 202 -5.94 7.92 5.81
CA ASP A 202 -5.69 6.47 5.97
C ASP A 202 -4.83 6.17 7.21
N VAL A 203 -3.85 7.04 7.51
CA VAL A 203 -3.01 6.95 8.71
C VAL A 203 -3.77 7.29 9.98
N GLN A 204 -4.63 8.31 10.00
CA GLN A 204 -5.43 8.63 11.19
C GLN A 204 -6.54 7.59 11.42
N ASP A 205 -7.24 7.15 10.37
CA ASP A 205 -8.24 6.07 10.45
C ASP A 205 -7.60 4.77 11.00
N ALA A 206 -6.35 4.47 10.61
CA ALA A 206 -5.59 3.36 11.16
C ALA A 206 -5.11 3.58 12.61
N ILE A 207 -4.88 4.83 13.06
CA ILE A 207 -4.59 5.16 14.46
C ILE A 207 -5.86 4.98 15.31
N ASP A 208 -7.00 5.50 14.84
CA ASP A 208 -8.29 5.44 15.53
C ASP A 208 -8.79 3.98 15.64
N ALA A 209 -8.49 3.15 14.62
CA ALA A 209 -8.69 1.70 14.65
C ALA A 209 -7.78 0.94 15.64
N VAL A 210 -6.79 1.60 16.26
CA VAL A 210 -5.95 1.03 17.34
C VAL A 210 -6.09 1.88 18.60
N PRO A 211 -7.10 1.61 19.46
CA PRO A 211 -7.46 2.48 20.59
C PRO A 211 -6.31 2.83 21.55
N LYS A 212 -5.27 1.97 21.66
CA LYS A 212 -4.06 2.27 22.44
C LYS A 212 -3.24 3.42 21.86
N ILE A 213 -3.08 3.48 20.53
CA ILE A 213 -2.31 4.53 19.84
C ILE A 213 -3.11 5.84 19.85
N ALA A 214 -4.40 5.80 19.52
CA ALA A 214 -5.28 6.96 19.65
C ALA A 214 -5.32 7.51 21.10
N HIS A 215 -5.31 6.64 22.11
CA HIS A 215 -5.26 7.09 23.50
C HIS A 215 -3.96 7.83 23.84
N ILE A 216 -2.78 7.27 23.53
CA ILE A 216 -1.51 7.98 23.82
C ILE A 216 -1.34 9.23 22.95
N GLN A 217 -1.85 9.26 21.71
CA GLN A 217 -1.89 10.47 20.88
C GLN A 217 -2.64 11.63 21.59
N ALA A 218 -3.68 11.31 22.37
CA ALA A 218 -4.47 12.27 23.12
C ALA A 218 -4.00 12.55 24.55
N THR A 219 -3.24 11.64 25.20
CA THR A 219 -2.89 11.74 26.64
C THR A 219 -1.41 11.79 26.96
N ASP A 220 -0.53 11.30 26.10
CA ASP A 220 0.92 11.17 26.39
C ASP A 220 1.76 11.35 25.11
N ALA A 221 2.18 12.59 24.88
CA ALA A 221 2.98 12.97 23.72
C ALA A 221 4.37 12.30 23.67
N GLU A 222 4.96 11.98 24.82
CA GLU A 222 6.26 11.28 24.89
C GLU A 222 6.10 9.81 24.46
N ALA A 223 5.04 9.14 24.95
CA ALA A 223 4.68 7.81 24.50
C ALA A 223 4.30 7.77 23.00
N PHE A 224 3.65 8.82 22.48
CA PHE A 224 3.33 8.94 21.05
C PHE A 224 4.56 9.28 20.18
N GLU A 225 5.56 10.00 20.68
CA GLU A 225 6.83 10.14 19.97
C GLU A 225 7.58 8.79 19.92
N LEU A 226 7.64 8.07 21.04
CA LEU A 226 8.21 6.72 21.11
C LEU A 226 7.48 5.75 20.15
N ALA A 227 6.15 5.87 20.03
CA ALA A 227 5.37 5.13 19.05
C ALA A 227 5.82 5.42 17.60
N GLN A 228 6.07 6.67 17.24
CA GLN A 228 6.59 7.04 15.92
C GLN A 228 8.02 6.53 15.69
N GLN A 229 8.88 6.51 16.71
CA GLN A 229 10.23 5.93 16.61
C GLN A 229 10.16 4.40 16.36
N PHE A 230 9.22 3.72 17.00
CA PHE A 230 8.95 2.31 16.73
C PHE A 230 8.32 2.06 15.34
N ASP A 231 7.36 2.87 14.88
CA ASP A 231 6.79 2.71 13.53
C ASP A 231 7.85 2.90 12.44
N LYS A 232 8.72 3.91 12.57
CA LYS A 232 9.91 4.10 11.69
C LYS A 232 10.81 2.86 11.68
N THR A 233 10.97 2.21 12.84
CA THR A 233 11.78 0.99 12.98
C THR A 233 11.10 -0.20 12.29
N LEU A 234 9.77 -0.33 12.38
CA LEU A 234 9.03 -1.39 11.69
C LEU A 234 8.99 -1.20 10.17
N ARG A 235 8.80 0.03 9.66
CA ARG A 235 8.86 0.32 8.21
C ARG A 235 10.16 -0.15 7.56
N ASN A 236 11.27 -0.06 8.28
CA ASN A 236 12.58 -0.52 7.80
C ASN A 236 12.78 -2.05 7.86
N GLN A 237 11.74 -2.83 8.19
CA GLN A 237 11.81 -4.30 8.27
C GLN A 237 10.94 -4.95 7.19
N PRO A 238 11.50 -5.77 6.28
CA PRO A 238 10.76 -6.37 5.16
C PRO A 238 9.51 -7.19 5.53
N PHE A 239 9.40 -7.68 6.78
CA PHE A 239 8.20 -8.38 7.27
C PHE A 239 6.97 -7.45 7.46
N TRP A 240 7.19 -6.13 7.47
CA TRP A 240 6.16 -5.11 7.76
C TRP A 240 5.88 -4.15 6.59
N GLU A 241 6.48 -4.39 5.42
CA GLU A 241 6.20 -3.67 4.17
C GLU A 241 4.78 -3.98 3.70
N ASP A 242 4.48 -5.25 3.41
CA ASP A 242 3.17 -5.74 2.95
C ASP A 242 2.08 -5.77 4.06
N LYS A 243 2.32 -5.12 5.21
CA LYS A 243 1.43 -5.20 6.38
C LYS A 243 0.54 -3.96 6.51
N PRO A 244 -0.79 -4.16 6.73
CA PRO A 244 -1.71 -3.04 6.87
C PRO A 244 -1.34 -2.19 8.09
N LEU A 245 -1.55 -0.87 7.98
CA LEU A 245 -1.18 0.12 9.00
C LEU A 245 -1.69 -0.28 10.39
N THR A 246 -2.93 -0.78 10.49
CA THR A 246 -3.55 -1.24 11.74
C THR A 246 -2.80 -2.41 12.40
N GLU A 247 -2.28 -3.39 11.64
CA GLU A 247 -1.44 -4.47 12.22
C GLU A 247 -0.12 -3.91 12.74
N ARG A 248 0.52 -3.03 11.95
CA ARG A 248 1.81 -2.42 12.32
C ARG A 248 1.67 -1.53 13.56
N PHE A 249 0.61 -0.72 13.65
CA PHE A 249 0.30 0.12 14.80
C PHE A 249 -0.11 -0.67 16.05
N ASN A 250 -0.79 -1.82 15.92
CA ASN A 250 -0.97 -2.74 17.04
C ASN A 250 0.39 -3.24 17.58
N LYS A 251 1.34 -3.57 16.70
CA LYS A 251 2.69 -3.99 17.14
C LYS A 251 3.49 -2.84 17.77
N VAL A 252 3.34 -1.61 17.26
CA VAL A 252 3.89 -0.41 17.91
C VAL A 252 3.33 -0.26 19.33
N ALA A 253 2.02 -0.44 19.53
CA ALA A 253 1.42 -0.33 20.86
C ALA A 253 1.99 -1.34 21.85
N GLU A 254 2.22 -2.59 21.43
CA GLU A 254 2.93 -3.58 22.27
C GLU A 254 4.35 -3.14 22.62
N MET A 255 5.11 -2.60 21.69
CA MET A 255 6.49 -2.17 21.95
C MET A 255 6.55 -0.95 22.88
N VAL A 256 5.59 -0.02 22.75
CA VAL A 256 5.43 1.12 23.68
C VAL A 256 5.07 0.63 25.09
N GLU A 257 4.13 -0.31 25.24
CA GLU A 257 3.80 -0.91 26.54
C GLU A 257 5.01 -1.61 27.19
N ASN A 258 5.76 -2.38 26.40
CA ASN A 258 6.96 -3.07 26.88
C ASN A 258 8.10 -2.09 27.26
N ALA A 259 8.27 -1.00 26.51
CA ALA A 259 9.29 0.01 26.77
C ALA A 259 8.97 0.91 27.98
N LEU A 260 7.68 1.25 28.18
CA LEU A 260 7.21 2.03 29.33
C LEU A 260 7.00 1.17 30.59
N GLY A 261 7.06 -0.16 30.47
CA GLY A 261 6.82 -1.10 31.58
C GLY A 261 5.39 -1.09 32.13
N ARG A 262 4.43 -0.53 31.37
CA ARG A 262 3.03 -0.34 31.79
C ARG A 262 2.06 -0.67 30.65
N THR A 263 0.89 -1.21 30.98
CA THR A 263 -0.23 -1.32 30.02
C THR A 263 -0.76 0.08 29.67
N ILE A 264 -1.16 0.28 28.42
CA ILE A 264 -1.96 1.46 28.02
C ILE A 264 -3.42 1.13 28.35
N GLU A 265 -3.94 1.71 29.44
CA GLU A 265 -5.33 1.52 29.87
C GLU A 265 -6.24 2.55 29.17
N VAL A 266 -6.88 2.14 28.07
CA VAL A 266 -7.80 3.01 27.34
C VAL A 266 -9.14 3.07 28.07
N PRO A 267 -9.72 4.27 28.35
CA PRO A 267 -11.05 4.40 28.93
C PRO A 267 -12.10 3.63 28.11
N GLY A 268 -12.98 2.89 28.78
CA GLY A 268 -13.94 1.99 28.12
C GLY A 268 -13.36 0.68 27.60
N SER A 269 -12.03 0.54 27.48
CA SER A 269 -11.38 -0.77 27.26
C SER A 269 -11.36 -1.59 28.55
N ASN A 270 -12.56 -2.01 28.98
CA ASN A 270 -12.67 -3.19 29.81
C ASN A 270 -12.00 -4.33 29.04
N LYS A 271 -10.78 -4.68 29.44
CA LYS A 271 -10.18 -5.98 29.14
C LYS A 271 -11.09 -7.03 29.77
N THR A 272 -12.11 -7.42 29.02
CA THR A 272 -12.75 -8.73 29.17
C THR A 272 -11.66 -9.75 28.85
N ASN A 273 -10.82 -10.01 29.84
CA ASN A 273 -10.12 -11.28 29.96
C ASN A 273 -11.23 -12.32 29.82
N SER A 274 -11.28 -12.96 28.65
CA SER A 274 -12.31 -13.91 28.27
C SER A 274 -12.10 -15.20 29.04
N MET A 275 -12.38 -15.13 30.34
CA MET A 275 -12.56 -16.30 31.18
C MET A 275 -13.56 -17.19 30.47
N SER A 276 -13.16 -18.41 30.10
CA SER A 276 -14.04 -19.33 29.38
C SER A 276 -15.37 -19.49 30.11
N ALA A 277 -16.42 -19.90 29.41
CA ALA A 277 -17.69 -20.25 30.04
C ALA A 277 -17.50 -21.17 31.27
N GLU A 278 -16.56 -22.13 31.21
CA GLU A 278 -16.12 -22.95 32.34
C GLU A 278 -15.55 -22.15 33.51
N GLN A 279 -14.68 -21.17 33.25
CA GLN A 279 -14.03 -20.37 34.29
C GLN A 279 -15.01 -19.39 34.92
N MET A 280 -15.87 -18.74 34.14
CA MET A 280 -16.94 -17.89 34.66
C MET A 280 -17.97 -18.72 35.46
N ALA A 281 -18.38 -19.89 34.95
CA ALA A 281 -19.28 -20.80 35.66
C ALA A 281 -18.62 -21.45 36.89
N LYS A 282 -17.29 -21.57 36.94
CA LYS A 282 -16.56 -22.00 38.13
C LYS A 282 -16.49 -20.88 39.17
N ALA A 283 -16.06 -19.68 38.78
CA ALA A 283 -16.02 -18.52 39.67
C ALA A 283 -17.41 -18.19 40.25
N ALA A 284 -18.48 -18.32 39.45
CA ALA A 284 -19.85 -18.18 39.92
C ALA A 284 -20.24 -19.25 40.95
N ARG A 285 -19.87 -20.53 40.74
CA ARG A 285 -20.09 -21.62 41.71
C ARG A 285 -19.28 -21.42 42.99
N ASP A 286 -18.01 -21.03 42.89
CA ASP A 286 -17.14 -20.82 44.05
C ASP A 286 -17.60 -19.59 44.88
N LYS A 287 -18.11 -18.55 44.21
CA LYS A 287 -18.76 -17.40 44.87
C LYS A 287 -20.10 -17.79 45.51
N ALA A 288 -20.93 -18.58 44.84
CA ALA A 288 -22.18 -19.07 45.42
C ALA A 288 -21.92 -20.00 46.62
N ALA A 289 -20.92 -20.88 46.56
CA ALA A 289 -20.54 -21.78 47.64
C ALA A 289 -19.99 -21.03 48.87
N SER A 290 -19.17 -20.00 48.67
CA SER A 290 -18.66 -19.16 49.77
C SER A 290 -19.78 -18.29 50.40
N MET A 291 -20.69 -17.74 49.60
CA MET A 291 -21.88 -17.05 50.14
C MET A 291 -22.84 -18.01 50.87
N ALA A 292 -22.99 -19.26 50.40
CA ALA A 292 -23.75 -20.33 51.06
C ALA A 292 -23.04 -20.94 52.30
N ALA A 293 -21.75 -20.67 52.48
CA ALA A 293 -21.02 -20.97 53.70
C ALA A 293 -21.17 -19.84 54.73
N ALA A 294 -21.02 -18.58 54.29
CA ALA A 294 -21.18 -17.40 55.15
C ALA A 294 -22.61 -17.26 55.71
N SER A 295 -23.64 -17.55 54.91
CA SER A 295 -25.03 -17.48 55.37
C SER A 295 -25.43 -18.56 56.39
N LYS A 296 -24.61 -19.61 56.58
CA LYS A 296 -24.87 -20.66 57.59
C LYS A 296 -24.51 -20.27 59.02
N SER A 297 -23.76 -19.19 59.26
CA SER A 297 -23.52 -18.69 60.62
C SER A 297 -24.52 -17.63 61.09
N ASN A 298 -25.29 -17.03 60.18
CA ASN A 298 -26.24 -15.95 60.48
C ASN A 298 -27.70 -16.44 60.38
N VAL A 299 -28.01 -17.53 61.09
CA VAL A 299 -29.40 -17.92 61.36
C VAL A 299 -29.75 -17.38 62.75
N PRO A 300 -30.51 -16.26 62.88
CA PRO A 300 -30.79 -15.67 64.18
C PRO A 300 -31.60 -16.64 65.03
N THR A 301 -31.01 -17.09 66.15
CA THR A 301 -31.60 -18.13 67.02
C THR A 301 -32.65 -17.57 67.99
N SER A 302 -32.95 -16.28 67.90
CA SER A 302 -34.01 -15.60 68.66
C SER A 302 -34.67 -14.50 67.81
N LEU A 303 -35.96 -14.25 68.06
CA LEU A 303 -36.74 -13.21 67.37
C LEU A 303 -36.21 -11.79 67.62
N SER A 304 -35.40 -11.59 68.66
CA SER A 304 -34.75 -10.31 68.99
C SER A 304 -33.55 -9.95 68.12
N GLU A 305 -33.06 -10.88 67.28
CA GLU A 305 -31.85 -10.68 66.46
C GLU A 305 -32.17 -10.48 64.96
N PHE A 306 -33.45 -10.29 64.62
CA PHE A 306 -33.79 -9.56 63.42
C PHE A 306 -33.39 -8.09 63.60
N PRO A 307 -32.54 -7.51 62.72
CA PRO A 307 -32.45 -6.06 62.66
C PRO A 307 -33.84 -5.51 62.34
N ALA A 308 -34.31 -4.53 63.12
CA ALA A 308 -35.59 -3.87 62.87
C ALA A 308 -35.54 -3.30 61.44
N GLY A 309 -36.27 -3.93 60.52
CA GLY A 309 -36.17 -3.64 59.11
C GLY A 309 -36.48 -2.17 58.86
N THR A 310 -35.50 -1.43 58.34
CA THR A 310 -35.73 -0.08 57.80
C THR A 310 -36.89 -0.18 56.83
N HIS A 311 -38.03 0.42 57.20
CA HIS A 311 -39.22 0.41 56.37
C HIS A 311 -38.84 0.88 54.97
N ALA A 312 -39.28 0.16 53.93
CA ALA A 312 -39.16 0.65 52.57
C ALA A 312 -39.77 2.05 52.54
N ALA A 313 -39.02 3.03 52.04
CA ALA A 313 -39.41 4.44 52.12
C ALA A 313 -40.81 4.61 51.49
N ALA A 314 -41.76 5.06 52.30
CA ALA A 314 -43.15 5.22 51.88
C ALA A 314 -43.29 6.32 50.81
N ASP A 315 -42.39 7.30 50.86
CA ASP A 315 -42.34 8.46 49.99
C ASP A 315 -40.99 8.52 49.26
N GLU A 316 -40.99 8.85 47.97
CA GLU A 316 -39.79 8.84 47.13
C GLU A 316 -38.70 9.80 47.60
N ARG A 317 -39.10 10.90 48.25
CA ARG A 317 -38.20 11.85 48.88
C ARG A 317 -37.36 11.22 49.99
N SER A 318 -37.97 10.40 50.84
CA SER A 318 -37.22 9.63 51.85
C SER A 318 -36.42 8.48 51.22
N ALA A 319 -36.76 8.02 50.01
CA ALA A 319 -35.90 7.10 49.27
C ALA A 319 -34.60 7.80 48.82
N LEU A 320 -34.68 9.05 48.34
CA LEU A 320 -33.52 9.86 47.95
C LEU A 320 -32.63 10.24 49.14
N GLU A 321 -33.22 10.59 50.29
CA GLU A 321 -32.48 10.88 51.53
C GLU A 321 -31.67 9.66 52.06
N ASN A 322 -32.03 8.45 51.63
CA ASN A 322 -31.31 7.20 51.95
C ASN A 322 -30.38 6.71 50.81
N MET A 323 -30.31 7.40 49.67
CA MET A 323 -29.37 7.06 48.59
C MET A 323 -27.99 7.68 48.83
N THR A 324 -26.93 6.93 48.50
CA THR A 324 -25.57 7.49 48.51
C THR A 324 -25.37 8.48 47.35
N THR A 325 -24.41 9.39 47.47
CA THR A 325 -24.08 10.37 46.43
C THR A 325 -23.74 9.73 45.08
N LEU A 326 -23.12 8.55 45.08
CA LEU A 326 -22.83 7.78 43.87
C LEU A 326 -24.10 7.22 43.22
N GLN A 327 -25.04 6.69 44.01
CA GLN A 327 -26.32 6.17 43.51
C GLN A 327 -27.25 7.29 43.02
N LEU A 328 -27.20 8.47 43.64
CA LEU A 328 -27.86 9.68 43.15
C LEU A 328 -27.29 10.08 41.77
N ALA A 329 -25.96 10.13 41.64
CA ALA A 329 -25.31 10.44 40.36
C ALA A 329 -25.64 9.40 39.27
N GLU A 330 -25.64 8.10 39.60
CA GLU A 330 -26.01 7.01 38.68
C GLU A 330 -27.49 7.09 38.26
N LYS A 331 -28.40 7.38 39.19
CA LYS A 331 -29.84 7.58 38.91
C LYS A 331 -30.08 8.76 37.98
N PHE A 332 -29.41 9.89 38.20
CA PHE A 332 -29.54 11.09 37.38
C PHE A 332 -28.82 10.99 36.02
N ALA A 333 -27.71 10.26 35.92
CA ALA A 333 -27.00 10.02 34.66
C ALA A 333 -27.82 9.22 33.63
N GLY A 334 -28.87 8.51 34.07
CA GLY A 334 -29.82 7.81 33.20
C GLY A 334 -31.05 8.63 32.77
N MET A 335 -31.16 9.90 33.17
CA MET A 335 -32.31 10.78 32.90
C MET A 335 -31.94 11.95 31.98
N SER A 336 -32.88 12.42 31.16
CA SER A 336 -32.74 13.72 30.46
C SER A 336 -32.92 14.89 31.43
N ALA A 337 -32.56 16.11 31.02
CA ALA A 337 -32.75 17.31 31.83
C ALA A 337 -34.23 17.53 32.19
N GLU A 338 -35.12 17.34 31.21
CA GLU A 338 -36.57 17.45 31.37
C GLU A 338 -37.11 16.38 32.33
N GLN A 339 -36.60 15.15 32.23
CA GLN A 339 -36.97 14.05 33.14
C GLN A 339 -36.46 14.30 34.57
N MET A 340 -35.29 14.93 34.74
CA MET A 340 -34.80 15.33 36.06
C MET A 340 -35.65 16.43 36.67
N ASP A 341 -36.02 17.46 35.90
CA ASP A 341 -36.89 18.54 36.38
C ASP A 341 -38.32 18.04 36.69
N GLU A 342 -38.89 17.15 35.86
CA GLU A 342 -40.19 16.52 36.12
C GLU A 342 -40.13 15.62 37.36
N TYR A 343 -39.06 14.83 37.50
CA TYR A 343 -38.84 13.99 38.68
C TYR A 343 -38.70 14.82 39.95
N LEU A 344 -37.92 15.91 39.93
CA LEU A 344 -37.74 16.82 41.06
C LEU A 344 -39.02 17.60 41.42
N GLN A 345 -39.97 17.76 40.50
CA GLN A 345 -41.29 18.33 40.74
C GLN A 345 -42.29 17.32 41.36
N SER A 346 -41.94 16.04 41.46
CA SER A 346 -42.80 14.97 42.03
C SER A 346 -42.49 14.60 43.49
N LEU A 347 -41.64 15.40 44.18
CA LEU A 347 -41.05 15.15 45.52
C LEU A 347 -41.48 16.15 46.63
#